data_AF-A0A2E1YB41-F1
#
_entry.id   AF-A0A2E1YB41-F1
#
_cell.length_a   1.000
_cell.length_b   1.000
_cell.length_c   1.000
_cell.angle_alpha   90.00
_cell.angle_beta   90.00
_cell.angle_gamma   90.00
#
_symmetry.space_group_name_H-M   'P 1'
#
loop_
_entity.id
_entity.type
_entity.pdbx_description
1 polymer ?
#
loop_
_entity_poly.entity_id
_entity_poly.type
_entity_poly.pdbx_seq_one_letter_code
_entity_poly.pdbx_strand_id
1 'polypeptide(L)'
;MAYALEQTQDLRDLVPDLTIQDLADSRERVGSYCGLCFGVMQYATGQWATAWLVNRSSLDDFFFTFYPNVYELGVDGAFEKAFGLTMEEFYVEFEEFLELPADQQMAILPNP
;
A
#
# COMPACT_ATOMS: atom_id res chain seq x y z
N MET A 1 0.76 3.79 13.68
CA MET A 1 0.17 2.79 12.76
C MET A 1 -1.23 2.35 13.16
N ALA A 2 -1.56 2.13 14.45
CA ALA A 2 -2.93 1.74 14.84
C ALA A 2 -4.04 2.69 14.34
N TYR A 3 -3.89 4.01 14.52
CA TYR A 3 -4.84 5.00 13.98
C TYR A 3 -4.95 4.95 12.44
N ALA A 4 -3.83 4.75 11.74
CA ALA A 4 -3.86 4.59 10.29
C ALA A 4 -4.60 3.31 9.88
N LEU A 5 -4.53 2.23 10.67
CA LEU A 5 -5.26 1.00 10.39
C LEU A 5 -6.76 1.21 10.51
N GLU A 6 -7.19 1.84 11.60
CA GLU A 6 -8.58 2.21 11.83
C GLU A 6 -9.10 3.06 10.66
N GLN A 7 -8.36 4.08 10.23
CA GLN A 7 -8.76 4.88 9.06
C GLN A 7 -8.85 4.08 7.76
N THR A 8 -7.93 3.14 7.53
CA THR A 8 -7.99 2.25 6.36
C THR A 8 -9.21 1.34 6.43
N GLN A 9 -9.52 0.76 7.60
CA GLN A 9 -10.68 -0.11 7.80
C GLN A 9 -12.01 0.65 7.66
N ASP A 10 -12.14 1.81 8.29
CA ASP A 10 -13.32 2.68 8.17
C ASP A 10 -13.61 3.06 6.71
N LEU A 11 -12.55 3.32 5.94
CA LEU A 11 -12.70 3.64 4.52
C LEU A 11 -13.19 2.43 3.71
N ARG A 12 -12.66 1.23 4.00
CA ARG A 12 -13.10 0.00 3.35
C ARG A 12 -14.56 -0.30 3.68
N ASP A 13 -14.99 -0.09 4.92
CA ASP A 13 -16.39 -0.28 5.29
C ASP A 13 -17.32 0.73 4.59
N LEU A 14 -16.84 1.96 4.36
CA LEU A 14 -17.58 2.99 3.65
C LEU A 14 -17.65 2.75 2.14
N VAL A 15 -16.55 2.27 1.55
CA VAL A 15 -16.39 2.02 0.11
C VAL A 15 -15.63 0.70 -0.12
N PRO A 16 -16.34 -0.46 -0.09
CA PRO A 16 -15.70 -1.79 -0.07
C PRO A 16 -14.81 -2.12 -1.26
N ASP A 17 -15.11 -1.57 -2.43
CA ASP A 17 -14.40 -1.89 -3.67
C ASP A 17 -13.31 -0.85 -4.02
N LEU A 18 -13.03 0.13 -3.15
CA LEU A 18 -12.00 1.15 -3.39
C LEU A 18 -10.63 0.65 -2.94
N THR A 19 -9.75 0.41 -3.91
CA THR A 19 -8.40 -0.13 -3.69
C THR A 19 -7.33 0.91 -3.99
N ILE A 20 -6.08 0.64 -3.57
CA ILE A 20 -4.95 1.50 -3.95
C ILE A 20 -4.65 1.46 -5.46
N GLN A 21 -5.11 0.42 -6.17
CA GLN A 21 -5.02 0.35 -7.61
C GLN A 21 -5.92 1.39 -8.29
N ASP A 22 -7.13 1.61 -7.77
CA ASP A 22 -8.03 2.66 -8.29
C ASP A 22 -7.39 4.05 -8.28
N LEU A 23 -6.60 4.31 -7.22
CA LEU A 23 -5.85 5.53 -7.07
C LEU A 23 -4.73 5.67 -8.11
N ALA A 24 -4.03 4.57 -8.38
CA ALA A 24 -2.97 4.51 -9.39
C ALA A 24 -3.53 4.69 -10.81
N ASP A 25 -4.68 4.07 -11.10
CA ASP A 25 -5.35 4.15 -12.39
C ASP A 25 -5.92 5.54 -12.68
N SER A 26 -6.65 6.12 -11.72
CA SER A 26 -7.27 7.42 -11.90
C SER A 26 -7.59 8.14 -10.59
N ARG A 27 -6.64 8.98 -10.17
CA ARG A 27 -6.84 9.94 -9.08
C ARG A 27 -8.09 10.81 -9.25
N GLU A 28 -8.40 11.26 -10.47
CA GLU A 28 -9.57 12.10 -10.74
C GLU A 28 -10.88 11.35 -10.52
N ARG A 29 -10.95 10.08 -10.96
CA ARG A 29 -12.10 9.21 -10.72
C ARG A 29 -12.32 9.01 -9.22
N VAL A 30 -11.28 8.67 -8.48
CA VAL A 30 -11.38 8.48 -7.01
C VAL A 30 -11.80 9.77 -6.30
N GLY A 31 -11.22 10.91 -6.68
CA GLY A 31 -11.56 12.21 -6.10
C GLY A 31 -13.00 12.65 -6.39
N SER A 32 -13.55 12.30 -7.55
CA SER A 32 -14.95 12.60 -7.89
C SER A 32 -15.94 11.63 -7.24
N TYR A 33 -15.53 10.39 -6.99
CA TYR A 33 -16.33 9.37 -6.30
C TYR A 33 -16.47 9.66 -4.79
N CYS A 34 -15.35 10.02 -4.14
CA CYS A 34 -15.36 10.37 -2.72
C CYS A 34 -14.28 11.40 -2.39
N GLY A 35 -14.70 12.59 -1.96
CA GLY A 35 -13.80 13.73 -1.76
C GLY A 35 -12.69 13.48 -0.72
N LEU A 36 -13.01 12.94 0.45
CA LEU A 36 -12.03 12.70 1.52
C LEU A 36 -11.32 11.34 1.43
N CYS A 37 -11.84 10.39 0.63
CA CYS A 37 -11.27 9.05 0.50
C CYS A 37 -9.85 9.09 -0.08
N PHE A 38 -9.60 9.99 -1.04
CA PHE A 38 -8.29 10.16 -1.65
C PHE A 38 -7.17 10.42 -0.61
N GLY A 39 -7.43 11.29 0.37
CA GLY A 39 -6.45 11.61 1.40
C GLY A 39 -6.16 10.42 2.32
N VAL A 40 -7.20 9.69 2.73
CA VAL A 40 -7.07 8.48 3.54
C VAL A 40 -6.33 7.38 2.78
N MET A 41 -6.64 7.17 1.50
CA MET A 41 -5.94 6.19 0.65
C MET A 41 -4.44 6.47 0.57
N GLN A 42 -4.05 7.72 0.32
CA GLN A 42 -2.65 8.09 0.22
C GLN A 42 -1.90 8.00 1.56
N TYR A 43 -2.50 8.54 2.62
CA TYR A 43 -1.82 8.64 3.90
C TYR A 43 -1.93 7.35 4.72
N ALA A 44 -3.14 6.86 4.99
CA ALA A 44 -3.36 5.74 5.88
C ALA A 44 -3.06 4.41 5.16
N THR A 45 -3.75 4.16 4.03
CA THR A 45 -3.59 2.91 3.30
C THR A 45 -2.20 2.80 2.66
N GLY A 46 -1.65 3.92 2.16
CA GLY A 46 -0.26 3.98 1.66
C GLY A 46 0.81 3.71 2.73
N GLN A 47 0.59 4.11 3.99
CA GLN A 47 1.49 3.74 5.10
C GLN A 47 1.46 2.23 5.35
N TRP A 48 0.28 1.61 5.29
CA TRP A 48 0.14 0.15 5.44
C TRP A 48 0.74 -0.63 4.28
N ALA A 49 0.57 -0.15 3.05
CA ALA A 49 1.26 -0.70 1.87
C ALA A 49 2.78 -0.67 2.05
N THR A 50 3.32 0.47 2.52
CA THR A 50 4.76 0.60 2.79
C THR A 50 5.21 -0.36 3.89
N ALA A 51 4.48 -0.45 5.00
CA ALA A 51 4.80 -1.36 6.10
C ALA A 51 4.76 -2.83 5.65
N TRP A 52 3.78 -3.19 4.83
CA TRP A 52 3.63 -4.54 4.27
C TRP A 52 4.80 -4.91 3.36
N LEU A 53 5.19 -4.01 2.45
CA LEU A 53 6.37 -4.21 1.59
C LEU A 53 7.64 -4.37 2.42
N VAL A 54 7.88 -3.47 3.37
CA VAL A 54 9.06 -3.48 4.23
C VAL A 54 9.12 -4.73 5.12
N ASN A 55 7.99 -5.22 5.61
CA ASN A 55 7.94 -6.46 6.39
C ASN A 55 8.33 -7.70 5.58
N ARG A 56 8.09 -7.68 4.26
CA ARG A 56 8.43 -8.78 3.34
C ARG A 56 9.82 -8.65 2.71
N SER A 57 10.38 -7.44 2.73
CA SER A 57 11.74 -7.16 2.27
C SER A 57 12.54 -6.50 3.40
N SER A 58 12.84 -5.21 3.28
CA SER A 58 13.55 -4.41 4.25
C SER A 58 13.37 -2.92 3.95
N LEU A 59 13.71 -2.06 4.92
CA LEU A 59 13.84 -0.62 4.67
C LEU A 59 14.96 -0.31 3.67
N ASP A 60 16.02 -1.12 3.66
CA ASP A 60 17.13 -0.96 2.72
C ASP A 60 16.67 -1.24 1.29
N ASP A 61 15.84 -2.25 1.08
CA ASP A 61 15.27 -2.51 -0.25
C ASP A 61 14.35 -1.38 -0.69
N PHE A 62 13.57 -0.82 0.23
CA PHE A 62 12.70 0.32 -0.06
C PHE A 62 13.48 1.59 -0.44
N PHE A 63 14.54 1.95 0.30
CA PHE A 63 15.26 3.21 0.09
C PHE A 63 16.46 3.10 -0.84
N PHE A 64 17.18 1.99 -0.81
CA PHE A 64 18.45 1.81 -1.52
C PHE A 64 18.36 0.86 -2.72
N THR A 65 17.31 0.04 -2.80
CA THR A 65 17.05 -0.77 -4.00
C THR A 65 15.99 -0.12 -4.89
N PHE A 66 14.79 0.20 -4.38
CA PHE A 66 13.69 0.70 -5.21
C PHE A 66 14.00 2.08 -5.82
N TYR A 67 14.05 3.14 -5.01
CA TYR A 67 14.20 4.51 -5.54
C TYR A 67 15.41 4.74 -6.45
N PRO A 68 16.62 4.22 -6.14
CA PRO A 68 17.78 4.44 -7.00
C PRO A 68 17.66 3.77 -8.38
N ASN A 69 16.89 2.68 -8.48
CA ASN A 69 16.73 1.94 -9.74
C ASN A 69 15.56 2.46 -10.59
N VAL A 70 14.68 3.34 -10.08
CA VAL A 70 13.52 3.86 -10.83
C VAL A 70 13.93 4.57 -12.12
N TYR A 71 15.03 5.33 -12.11
CA TYR A 71 15.48 6.06 -13.29
C TYR A 71 15.88 5.13 -14.45
N GLU A 72 16.54 4.01 -14.13
CA GLU A 72 17.08 3.08 -15.12
C GLU A 72 16.04 2.03 -15.56
N LEU A 73 15.27 1.49 -14.60
CA LEU A 73 14.39 0.35 -14.81
C LEU A 73 12.91 0.74 -14.96
N GLY A 74 12.57 2.01 -14.74
CA GLY A 74 11.19 2.44 -14.54
C GLY A 74 10.64 2.00 -13.18
N VAL A 75 9.42 2.41 -12.85
CA VAL A 75 8.79 2.10 -11.56
C VAL A 75 8.58 0.60 -11.41
N ASP A 76 7.96 -0.06 -12.40
CA ASP A 76 7.62 -1.49 -12.30
C ASP A 76 8.86 -2.37 -12.20
N GLY A 77 9.88 -2.13 -13.04
CA GLY A 77 11.12 -2.89 -13.00
C GLY A 77 11.93 -2.66 -11.72
N ALA A 78 11.95 -1.43 -11.20
CA ALA A 78 12.58 -1.15 -9.91
C ALA A 78 11.81 -1.77 -8.73
N PHE A 79 10.48 -1.80 -8.81
CA PHE A 79 9.61 -2.38 -7.80
C PHE A 79 9.81 -3.90 -7.72
N GLU A 80 9.76 -4.60 -8.87
CA GLU A 80 10.01 -6.04 -8.94
C GLU A 80 11.43 -6.37 -8.44
N LYS A 81 12.43 -5.55 -8.78
CA LYS A 81 13.80 -5.72 -8.28
C LYS A 81 13.92 -5.57 -6.76
N ALA A 82 13.18 -4.65 -6.15
CA ALA A 82 13.27 -4.37 -4.71
C ALA A 82 12.45 -5.33 -3.85
N PHE A 83 11.28 -5.73 -4.33
CA PHE A 83 10.31 -6.48 -3.53
C PHE A 83 10.14 -7.93 -3.98
N GLY A 84 10.66 -8.30 -5.15
CA GLY A 84 10.53 -9.66 -5.69
C GLY A 84 9.11 -10.02 -6.10
N LEU A 85 8.26 -9.02 -6.32
CA LEU A 85 6.87 -9.15 -6.76
C LEU A 85 6.53 -8.05 -7.78
N THR A 86 5.70 -8.39 -8.75
CA THR A 86 5.20 -7.44 -9.75
C THR A 86 4.19 -6.47 -9.12
N MET A 87 3.93 -5.33 -9.77
CA MET A 87 2.92 -4.39 -9.29
C MET A 87 1.50 -4.99 -9.30
N GLU A 88 1.19 -5.89 -10.24
CA GLU A 88 -0.09 -6.60 -10.30
C GLU A 88 -0.26 -7.56 -9.12
N GLU A 89 0.79 -8.34 -8.80
CA GLU A 89 0.80 -9.21 -7.61
C GLU A 89 0.69 -8.39 -6.33
N PHE A 90 1.37 -7.25 -6.24
CA PHE A 90 1.24 -6.34 -5.11
C PHE A 90 -0.21 -5.93 -4.86
N TYR A 91 -0.93 -5.47 -5.89
CA TYR A 91 -2.31 -5.01 -5.73
C TYR A 91 -3.22 -6.14 -5.23
N VAL A 92 -3.03 -7.36 -5.69
CA VAL A 92 -3.83 -8.51 -5.24
C VAL A 92 -3.45 -8.91 -3.81
N GLU A 93 -2.17 -9.18 -3.55
CA GLU A 93 -1.73 -9.69 -2.24
C GLU A 93 -1.90 -8.67 -1.11
N PHE A 94 -1.79 -7.38 -1.40
CA PHE A 94 -2.00 -6.34 -0.40
C PHE A 94 -3.48 -6.22 0.00
N GLU A 95 -4.40 -6.38 -0.95
CA GLU A 95 -5.84 -6.40 -0.66
C GLU A 95 -6.20 -7.64 0.18
N GLU A 96 -5.66 -8.82 -0.14
CA GLU A 96 -5.80 -10.03 0.68
C GLU A 96 -5.26 -9.82 2.11
N PHE A 97 -4.15 -9.11 2.26
CA PHE A 97 -3.62 -8.74 3.58
C PHE A 97 -4.58 -7.84 4.37
N LEU A 98 -5.23 -6.88 3.71
CA LEU A 98 -6.17 -5.97 4.37
C LEU A 98 -7.46 -6.67 4.81
N GLU A 99 -7.77 -7.85 4.28
CA GLU A 99 -8.88 -8.71 4.74
C GLU A 99 -8.57 -9.47 6.04
N LEU A 100 -7.29 -9.54 6.45
CA LEU A 100 -6.92 -10.22 7.68
C LEU A 100 -7.47 -9.49 8.93
N PRO A 101 -7.68 -10.21 10.04
CA PRO A 101 -7.97 -9.59 11.34
C PRO A 101 -6.93 -8.52 11.75
N ALA A 102 -7.39 -7.46 12.42
CA ALA A 102 -6.57 -6.29 12.76
C ALA A 102 -5.30 -6.65 13.58
N ASP A 103 -5.38 -7.66 14.44
CA ASP A 103 -4.25 -8.16 15.21
C ASP A 103 -3.16 -8.80 14.32
N GLN A 104 -3.57 -9.51 13.26
CA GLN A 104 -2.65 -10.06 12.27
C GLN A 104 -2.03 -8.95 11.40
N GLN A 105 -2.81 -7.94 11.04
CA GLN A 105 -2.28 -6.78 10.32
C GLN A 105 -1.24 -6.02 11.17
N MET A 106 -1.52 -5.80 12.46
CA MET A 106 -0.60 -5.13 13.38
C MET A 106 0.68 -5.93 13.66
N ALA A 107 0.64 -7.25 13.54
CA ALA A 107 1.78 -8.13 13.81
C ALA A 107 2.96 -7.95 12.84
N ILE A 108 2.77 -7.30 11.70
CA ILE A 108 3.85 -7.02 10.72
C ILE A 108 4.77 -5.88 11.19
N LEU A 109 4.34 -5.09 12.17
CA LEU A 109 5.11 -3.94 12.62
C LEU A 109 6.25 -4.41 13.54
N PRO A 110 7.44 -3.78 13.46
CA PRO A 110 8.50 -4.08 14.39
C PRO A 110 8.05 -3.76 15.82
N ASN A 111 8.32 -4.69 16.75
CA ASN A 111 8.10 -4.44 18.16
C ASN A 111 9.04 -3.30 18.63
N PRO A 112 8.53 -2.34 19.43
CA PRO A 112 9.36 -1.27 19.98
C PRO A 112 10.44 -1.76 20.94
#